data_AF-A0A0F9MGY5-F1
#
_entry.id   AF-A0A0F9MGY5-F1
#
_cell.length_a   1.000
_cell.length_b   1.000
_cell.length_c   1.000
_cell.angle_alpha   90.00
_cell.angle_beta   90.00
_cell.angle_gamma   90.00
#
_symmetry.space_group_name_H-M   'P 1'
#
loop_
_entity.id
_entity.type
_entity.pdbx_description
1 polymer ?
#
loop_
_entity_poly.entity_id
_entity_poly.type
_entity_poly.pdbx_seq_one_letter_code
_entity_poly.pdbx_strand_id
1 'polypeptide(L)'
;MSDNTTLPGTGEVYAAEDRGGVKFQKVLIGAFDGPAVDAFGRWRTSEPNTLFDSKLLHADSQDLFWDEELESGTMATSGPTAARPFIDFTSSNTTAGQRTRQTFQRFNYQPGKSQLILMTGVLELASGTKTGCERRLGPFDNDNGLFFESDAGTVGVTVRTNDTGSPADTTIAQASWNLDTMDGDADAANPSGLTLDIGKAQVFVFDYQWLAAGRIRFGVEIAGVIVYVHEHNIANGAIVPWVSTPNLPLRYQIITTTSSGVCSMRCICAAVISEGGVNERGPIRYRSTAGAVLTTDVENELFCLIALRLKATHLGAHIRVVDVQLQIQSVSETLEWVLVHGTKNDAITVGGSLTYADLANSALQTALGATANDISGGTEVGGGFLETGNNAQGAASDGGIVPSTLTLGAAIDGTRSELMLAVRPNGGVSAMDVEGSITWQEIN
;
A
#
# COMPACT_ATOMS: atom_id res chain seq x y z
N MET A 1 46.01 -0.38 -14.79
CA MET A 1 45.46 -1.52 -15.55
C MET A 1 43.96 -1.41 -15.39
N SER A 2 43.27 -1.04 -16.48
CA SER A 2 41.82 -0.85 -16.51
C SER A 2 41.17 -2.21 -16.71
N ASP A 3 40.40 -2.67 -15.74
CA ASP A 3 39.51 -3.82 -15.91
C ASP A 3 38.36 -3.42 -16.83
N ASN A 4 38.59 -3.57 -18.13
CA ASN A 4 37.55 -3.57 -19.16
C ASN A 4 37.19 -5.04 -19.41
N THR A 5 36.17 -5.56 -18.73
CA THR A 5 35.54 -6.81 -19.14
C THR A 5 34.80 -6.57 -20.45
N THR A 6 35.40 -7.03 -21.54
CA THR A 6 34.82 -7.07 -22.88
C THR A 6 33.72 -8.14 -22.94
N LEU A 7 32.53 -7.78 -23.44
CA LEU A 7 31.58 -8.78 -23.93
C LEU A 7 32.13 -9.40 -25.22
N PRO A 8 31.86 -10.68 -25.50
CA PRO A 8 32.28 -11.31 -26.75
C PRO A 8 31.54 -10.66 -27.92
N GLY A 9 32.27 -10.01 -28.83
CA GLY A 9 31.80 -9.83 -30.21
C GLY A 9 31.68 -8.41 -30.78
N THR A 10 31.86 -7.32 -30.03
CA THR A 10 31.66 -5.97 -30.63
C THR A 10 32.81 -4.97 -30.51
N GLY A 11 33.87 -5.22 -29.75
CA GLY A 11 35.12 -4.43 -29.83
C GLY A 11 35.02 -2.92 -29.56
N GLU A 12 33.85 -2.38 -29.22
CA GLU A 12 33.65 -0.95 -29.00
C GLU A 12 33.73 -0.62 -27.50
N VAL A 13 34.73 0.20 -27.16
CA VAL A 13 34.90 0.79 -25.82
C VAL A 13 34.08 2.06 -25.77
N TYR A 14 33.05 2.11 -24.93
CA TYR A 14 32.28 3.33 -24.72
C TYR A 14 32.79 4.11 -23.51
N ALA A 15 33.03 5.40 -23.70
CA ALA A 15 33.41 6.31 -22.63
C ALA A 15 32.30 6.39 -21.56
N ALA A 16 32.70 6.29 -20.29
CA ALA A 16 31.82 6.51 -19.16
C ALA A 16 31.24 7.94 -19.22
N GLU A 17 29.93 8.07 -19.04
CA GLU A 17 29.32 9.38 -18.77
C GLU A 17 29.46 9.65 -17.27
N ASP A 18 29.93 10.85 -16.93
CA ASP A 18 30.05 11.33 -15.55
C ASP A 18 28.81 12.17 -15.22
N ARG A 19 27.99 11.69 -14.28
CA ARG A 19 26.90 12.50 -13.69
C ARG A 19 27.17 12.69 -12.20
N GLY A 20 27.93 13.73 -11.88
CA GLY A 20 28.20 14.11 -10.48
C GLY A 20 29.19 13.18 -9.77
N GLY A 21 30.16 12.61 -10.48
CA GLY A 21 31.20 11.71 -9.98
C GLY A 21 30.92 10.23 -10.22
N VAL A 22 29.74 9.86 -10.73
CA VAL A 22 29.32 8.48 -10.99
C VAL A 22 29.56 8.11 -12.45
N LYS A 23 30.31 7.03 -12.69
CA LYS A 23 30.65 6.52 -14.04
C LYS A 23 29.62 5.49 -14.50
N PHE A 24 28.99 5.73 -15.66
CA PHE A 24 28.03 4.77 -16.25
C PHE A 24 28.60 4.07 -17.49
N GLN A 25 28.30 2.79 -17.64
CA GLN A 25 28.61 2.05 -18.87
C GLN A 25 27.54 2.33 -19.93
N LYS A 26 27.94 2.74 -21.14
CA LYS A 26 27.00 2.80 -22.28
C LYS A 26 26.75 1.37 -22.79
N VAL A 27 25.48 1.01 -22.96
CA VAL A 27 25.05 -0.30 -23.46
C VAL A 27 24.45 -0.14 -24.84
N LEU A 28 24.94 -0.90 -25.82
CA LEU A 28 24.30 -1.04 -27.12
C LEU A 28 23.12 -2.01 -26.99
N ILE A 29 21.91 -1.53 -27.31
CA ILE A 29 20.69 -2.34 -27.27
C ILE A 29 20.39 -2.84 -28.68
N GLY A 30 20.61 -4.13 -28.93
CA GLY A 30 20.26 -4.81 -30.18
C GLY A 30 18.95 -5.58 -30.05
N ALA A 31 18.15 -5.63 -31.12
CA ALA A 31 17.02 -6.54 -31.20
C ALA A 31 17.52 -7.94 -31.60
N PHE A 32 17.44 -8.89 -30.67
CA PHE A 32 17.73 -10.30 -30.91
C PHE A 32 16.45 -11.11 -30.74
N ASP A 33 16.33 -12.24 -31.45
CA ASP A 33 15.21 -13.17 -31.24
C ASP A 33 15.29 -13.73 -29.81
N GLY A 34 14.30 -13.38 -28.99
CA GLY A 34 14.28 -13.64 -27.56
C GLY A 34 13.03 -13.09 -26.88
N PRO A 35 12.88 -13.28 -25.56
CA PRO A 35 11.66 -12.89 -24.84
C PRO A 35 11.30 -11.40 -24.90
N ALA A 36 12.25 -10.53 -25.27
CA ALA A 36 12.04 -9.09 -25.42
C ALA A 36 11.34 -8.68 -26.73
N VAL A 37 11.28 -9.57 -27.73
CA VAL A 37 10.59 -9.32 -29.01
C VAL A 37 9.38 -10.24 -29.18
N ASP A 38 8.39 -9.79 -29.94
CA ASP A 38 7.24 -10.61 -30.33
C ASP A 38 7.54 -11.47 -31.56
N ALA A 39 6.61 -12.37 -31.90
CA ALA A 39 6.76 -13.27 -33.05
C ALA A 39 6.86 -12.52 -34.41
N PHE A 40 6.58 -11.22 -34.45
CA PHE A 40 6.74 -10.36 -35.62
C PHE A 40 7.99 -9.46 -35.54
N GLY A 41 8.88 -9.71 -34.58
CA GLY A 41 10.12 -8.95 -34.38
C GLY A 41 9.93 -7.55 -33.80
N ARG A 42 8.77 -7.26 -33.20
CA ARG A 42 8.50 -5.97 -32.54
C ARG A 42 8.93 -6.05 -31.08
N TRP A 43 9.45 -4.94 -30.55
CA TRP A 43 9.76 -4.84 -29.13
C TRP A 43 8.50 -4.98 -28.28
N ARG A 44 8.57 -5.83 -27.27
CA ARG A 44 7.54 -5.89 -26.24
C ARG A 44 7.75 -4.71 -25.30
N THR A 45 6.70 -3.94 -25.05
CA THR A 45 6.71 -2.83 -24.10
C THR A 45 5.95 -3.22 -22.85
N SER A 46 6.46 -2.75 -21.71
CA SER A 46 5.82 -2.89 -20.41
C SER A 46 5.35 -1.50 -20.00
N GLU A 47 4.04 -1.30 -19.86
CA GLU A 47 3.47 0.01 -19.51
C GLU A 47 3.36 0.13 -17.97
N PRO A 48 4.09 1.06 -17.34
CA PRO A 48 3.97 1.26 -15.90
C PRO A 48 2.64 1.95 -15.55
N ASN A 49 1.92 1.39 -14.59
CA ASN A 49 0.72 1.98 -14.01
C ASN A 49 0.88 2.12 -12.49
N THR A 50 0.83 3.35 -12.00
CA THR A 50 0.87 3.65 -10.56
C THR A 50 -0.42 3.17 -9.90
N LEU A 51 -0.27 2.29 -8.90
CA LEU A 51 -1.36 1.81 -8.04
C LEU A 51 -1.57 2.72 -6.83
N PHE A 52 -0.48 3.32 -6.35
CA PHE A 52 -0.46 4.19 -5.20
C PHE A 52 0.75 5.11 -5.24
N ASP A 53 0.56 6.35 -4.81
CA ASP A 53 1.61 7.29 -4.51
C ASP A 53 1.25 8.08 -3.25
N SER A 54 2.27 8.42 -2.45
CA SER A 54 2.08 9.24 -1.26
C SER A 54 3.25 10.19 -1.06
N LYS A 55 2.92 11.39 -0.59
CA LYS A 55 3.85 12.49 -0.31
C LYS A 55 3.33 13.32 0.86
N LEU A 56 4.25 13.79 1.70
CA LEU A 56 3.92 14.52 2.94
C LEU A 56 4.00 16.03 2.71
N LEU A 57 3.11 16.57 1.88
CA LEU A 57 3.04 18.00 1.61
C LEU A 57 2.06 18.70 2.57
N HIS A 58 2.12 20.03 2.64
CA HIS A 58 1.12 20.86 3.36
C HIS A 58 0.94 20.55 4.85
N ALA A 59 1.97 20.02 5.52
CA ALA A 59 1.87 19.56 6.91
C ALA A 59 0.81 18.46 7.12
N ASP A 60 0.51 17.70 6.07
CA ASP A 60 -0.44 16.60 6.10
C ASP A 60 0.29 15.25 6.29
N SER A 61 -0.07 14.56 7.36
CA SER A 61 0.42 13.21 7.69
C SER A 61 -0.26 12.11 6.88
N GLN A 62 -1.21 12.44 5.99
CA GLN A 62 -1.91 11.51 5.10
C GLN A 62 -2.65 10.41 5.88
N ASP A 63 -3.37 10.80 6.93
CA ASP A 63 -4.00 9.90 7.91
C ASP A 63 -5.12 9.02 7.32
N LEU A 64 -5.60 9.34 6.11
CA LEU A 64 -6.55 8.51 5.36
C LEU A 64 -5.88 7.31 4.66
N PHE A 65 -4.59 7.42 4.36
CA PHE A 65 -3.83 6.37 3.66
C PHE A 65 -2.90 5.60 4.58
N TRP A 66 -2.41 6.25 5.65
CA TRP A 66 -1.42 5.71 6.57
C TRP A 66 -1.96 5.65 8.00
N ASP A 67 -1.68 4.53 8.65
CA ASP A 67 -1.78 4.35 10.08
C ASP A 67 -0.40 4.56 10.71
N GLU A 68 -0.33 5.24 11.86
CA GLU A 68 0.90 5.39 12.65
C GLU A 68 0.62 5.02 14.09
N GLU A 69 1.36 4.04 14.61
CA GLU A 69 1.12 3.48 15.94
C GLU A 69 2.41 3.37 16.75
N LEU A 70 2.35 3.83 18.00
CA LEU A 70 3.31 3.47 19.04
C LEU A 70 2.82 2.18 19.69
N GLU A 71 3.30 1.04 19.21
CA GLU A 71 2.87 -0.29 19.65
C GLU A 71 3.40 -0.61 21.06
N SER A 72 4.59 -0.11 21.41
CA SER A 72 5.15 -0.26 22.76
C SER A 72 6.23 0.78 23.09
N GLY A 73 6.50 0.95 24.39
CA GLY A 73 7.59 1.80 24.88
C GLY A 73 7.28 3.30 24.75
N THR A 74 8.33 4.09 24.57
CA THR A 74 8.22 5.55 24.42
C THR A 74 9.09 6.05 23.27
N MET A 75 8.45 6.60 22.24
CA MET A 75 9.11 7.21 21.10
C MET A 75 8.39 8.50 20.70
N ALA A 76 9.15 9.48 20.22
CA ALA A 76 8.62 10.70 19.64
C ALA A 76 8.38 10.53 18.13
N THR A 77 7.38 11.25 17.62
CA THR A 77 7.18 11.48 16.18
C THR A 77 7.24 12.98 15.93
N SER A 78 7.88 13.40 14.83
CA SER A 78 7.72 14.76 14.33
C SER A 78 6.89 14.71 13.05
N GLY A 79 5.65 15.21 13.11
CA GLY A 79 4.79 15.33 11.94
C GLY A 79 5.39 16.25 10.86
N PRO A 80 4.89 16.15 9.62
CA PRO A 80 5.37 16.98 8.53
C PRO A 80 5.01 18.44 8.78
N THR A 81 5.82 19.36 8.23
CA THR A 81 5.52 20.79 8.22
C THR A 81 5.66 21.33 6.80
N ALA A 82 5.21 22.56 6.54
CA ALA A 82 5.37 23.18 5.23
C ALA A 82 6.84 23.22 4.73
N ALA A 83 7.82 23.25 5.63
CA ALA A 83 9.25 23.23 5.30
C ALA A 83 9.91 21.84 5.46
N ARG A 84 9.20 20.87 6.03
CA ARG A 84 9.72 19.52 6.34
C ARG A 84 8.72 18.47 5.86
N PRO A 85 8.76 18.07 4.58
CA PRO A 85 7.81 17.12 4.01
C PRO A 85 8.22 15.67 4.34
N PHE A 86 8.38 15.38 5.63
CA PHE A 86 8.83 14.09 6.14
C PHE A 86 8.40 13.91 7.60
N ILE A 87 8.35 12.66 8.04
CA ILE A 87 8.09 12.27 9.42
C ILE A 87 9.33 11.61 10.01
N ASP A 88 9.76 12.05 11.19
CA ASP A 88 10.87 11.43 11.91
C ASP A 88 10.34 10.62 13.09
N PHE A 89 10.77 9.37 13.22
CA PHE A 89 10.61 8.61 14.46
C PHE A 89 11.89 8.73 15.27
N THR A 90 11.76 8.99 16.57
CA THR A 90 12.92 9.09 17.48
C THR A 90 12.63 8.32 18.76
N SER A 91 13.45 7.32 19.05
CA SER A 91 13.37 6.56 20.29
C SER A 91 13.97 7.31 21.47
N SER A 92 13.58 6.89 22.68
CA SER A 92 14.27 7.29 23.90
C SER A 92 15.50 6.42 24.14
N ASN A 93 16.55 6.99 24.74
CA ASN A 93 17.77 6.26 25.08
C ASN A 93 17.46 5.08 26.03
N THR A 94 18.02 3.89 25.75
CA THR A 94 17.90 2.69 26.60
C THR A 94 16.46 2.23 26.87
N THR A 95 15.54 2.51 25.95
CA THR A 95 14.12 2.14 26.08
C THR A 95 13.75 1.12 25.02
N ALA A 96 13.21 -0.03 25.45
CA ALA A 96 12.57 -0.96 24.54
C ALA A 96 11.24 -0.39 24.04
N GLY A 97 10.97 -0.54 22.74
CA GLY A 97 9.74 -0.03 22.15
C GLY A 97 9.66 -0.31 20.66
N GLN A 98 8.49 -0.05 20.10
CA GLN A 98 8.22 -0.24 18.68
C GLN A 98 7.27 0.84 18.20
N ARG A 99 7.62 1.46 17.07
CA ARG A 99 6.74 2.39 16.36
C ARG A 99 6.71 2.02 14.89
N THR A 100 5.51 1.99 14.34
CA THR A 100 5.27 1.60 12.95
C THR A 100 4.39 2.63 12.26
N ARG A 101 4.65 2.86 10.98
CA ARG A 101 3.76 3.55 10.06
C ARG A 101 3.50 2.67 8.86
N GLN A 102 2.23 2.42 8.55
CA GLN A 102 1.81 1.43 7.57
C GLN A 102 0.63 1.96 6.73
N THR A 103 0.58 1.63 5.44
CA THR A 103 -0.63 1.92 4.65
C THR A 103 -1.81 1.04 5.09
N PHE A 104 -3.02 1.59 5.11
CA PHE A 104 -4.22 0.77 5.32
C PHE A 104 -4.41 -0.23 4.16
N GLN A 105 -4.22 0.25 2.94
CA GLN A 105 -4.31 -0.54 1.73
C GLN A 105 -3.15 -1.53 1.64
N ARG A 106 -3.48 -2.76 1.21
CA ARG A 106 -2.53 -3.76 0.72
C ARG A 106 -2.63 -3.80 -0.79
N PHE A 107 -1.50 -3.74 -1.47
CA PHE A 107 -1.49 -3.51 -2.92
C PHE A 107 -1.58 -4.81 -3.69
N ASN A 108 -2.54 -4.90 -4.60
CA ASN A 108 -2.79 -6.13 -5.35
C ASN A 108 -1.70 -6.39 -6.40
N TYR A 109 -0.95 -7.47 -6.22
CA TYR A 109 -0.04 -8.02 -7.21
C TYR A 109 -0.82 -8.77 -8.30
N GLN A 110 -0.54 -8.49 -9.58
CA GLN A 110 -1.12 -9.24 -10.70
C GLN A 110 -0.12 -10.25 -11.25
N PRO A 111 -0.39 -11.56 -11.16
CA PRO A 111 0.45 -12.59 -11.76
C PRO A 111 0.75 -12.33 -13.24
N GLY A 112 2.02 -12.46 -13.61
CA GLY A 112 2.51 -12.16 -14.96
C GLY A 112 2.94 -10.70 -15.18
N LYS A 113 2.87 -9.85 -14.15
CA LYS A 113 3.42 -8.50 -14.15
C LYS A 113 4.46 -8.36 -13.04
N SER A 114 5.44 -7.49 -13.27
CA SER A 114 6.40 -7.09 -12.24
C SER A 114 5.76 -6.00 -11.36
N GLN A 115 6.00 -6.09 -10.06
CA GLN A 115 5.60 -5.08 -9.09
C GLN A 115 6.84 -4.29 -8.70
N LEU A 116 6.84 -3.00 -9.01
CA LEU A 116 7.89 -2.06 -8.64
C LEU A 116 7.40 -1.22 -7.46
N ILE A 117 8.22 -1.11 -6.42
CA ILE A 117 7.96 -0.31 -5.23
C ILE A 117 9.15 0.61 -5.00
N LEU A 118 8.84 1.89 -4.82
CA LEU A 118 9.81 2.93 -4.52
C LEU A 118 9.46 3.51 -3.16
N MET A 119 10.39 3.48 -2.21
CA MET A 119 10.21 4.07 -0.89
C MET A 119 11.39 4.95 -0.55
N THR A 120 11.12 6.20 -0.22
CA THR A 120 12.16 7.16 0.16
C THR A 120 12.22 7.28 1.67
N GLY A 121 13.43 7.26 2.22
CA GLY A 121 13.64 7.43 3.66
C GLY A 121 15.09 7.61 4.02
N VAL A 122 15.32 7.81 5.32
CA VAL A 122 16.65 7.69 5.94
C VAL A 122 16.52 6.57 6.97
N LEU A 123 17.29 5.49 6.79
CA LEU A 123 17.29 4.40 7.75
C LEU A 123 17.88 4.90 9.06
N GLU A 124 19.09 5.42 9.09
CA GLU A 124 19.77 5.84 10.33
C GLU A 124 19.97 7.35 10.43
N LEU A 125 18.89 8.10 10.69
CA LEU A 125 18.97 9.55 10.85
C LEU A 125 19.83 9.95 12.07
N ALA A 126 19.74 9.18 13.15
CA ALA A 126 20.64 9.21 14.28
C ALA A 126 20.73 7.80 14.88
N SER A 127 21.94 7.41 15.28
CA SER A 127 22.18 6.14 15.94
C SER A 127 23.16 6.38 17.09
N GLY A 128 22.75 6.10 18.32
CA GLY A 128 23.71 5.82 19.38
C GLY A 128 24.45 4.54 19.01
N THR A 129 25.75 4.45 19.29
CA THR A 129 26.67 3.37 18.89
C THR A 129 26.38 2.01 19.56
N LYS A 130 25.11 1.68 19.85
CA LYS A 130 24.66 0.51 20.61
C LYS A 130 23.71 -0.35 19.77
N THR A 131 23.79 -1.66 19.97
CA THR A 131 23.01 -2.70 19.27
C THR A 131 21.53 -2.71 19.66
N GLY A 132 20.73 -3.42 18.85
CA GLY A 132 19.31 -3.66 19.10
C GLY A 132 18.44 -2.50 18.67
N CYS A 133 18.87 -1.78 17.64
CA CYS A 133 18.14 -0.67 17.08
C CYS A 133 17.80 -0.94 15.62
N GLU A 134 16.72 -1.69 15.44
CA GLU A 134 16.27 -2.17 14.14
C GLU A 134 15.40 -1.10 13.48
N ARG A 135 15.71 -0.80 12.22
CA ARG A 135 14.96 0.15 11.40
C ARG A 135 14.66 -0.51 10.07
N ARG A 136 13.40 -0.55 9.71
CA ARG A 136 12.90 -1.28 8.55
C ARG A 136 12.10 -0.37 7.64
N LEU A 137 12.26 -0.56 6.34
CA LEU A 137 11.38 0.04 5.34
C LEU A 137 11.17 -0.93 4.18
N GLY A 138 9.95 -1.03 3.68
CA GLY A 138 9.61 -1.86 2.53
C GLY A 138 8.14 -2.28 2.51
N PRO A 139 7.74 -3.13 1.55
CA PRO A 139 6.45 -3.80 1.55
C PRO A 139 6.44 -4.99 2.53
N PHE A 140 5.91 -4.81 3.74
CA PHE A 140 5.83 -5.90 4.72
C PHE A 140 4.76 -5.67 5.79
N ASP A 141 4.33 -6.78 6.41
CA ASP A 141 3.55 -6.80 7.63
C ASP A 141 4.20 -7.70 8.71
N ASN A 142 3.42 -8.13 9.69
CA ASN A 142 3.91 -8.96 10.78
C ASN A 142 4.22 -10.40 10.32
N ASP A 143 3.61 -10.84 9.23
CA ASP A 143 3.69 -12.22 8.74
C ASP A 143 4.61 -12.35 7.52
N ASN A 144 4.66 -11.33 6.67
CA ASN A 144 5.20 -11.44 5.33
C ASN A 144 5.88 -10.17 4.88
N GLY A 145 6.91 -10.28 4.03
CA GLY A 145 7.31 -9.17 3.16
C GLY A 145 8.79 -9.03 2.87
N LEU A 146 9.13 -7.87 2.31
CA LEU A 146 10.45 -7.51 1.83
C LEU A 146 10.82 -6.17 2.44
N PHE A 147 12.02 -6.04 2.99
CA PHE A 147 12.46 -4.76 3.55
C PHE A 147 13.98 -4.63 3.56
N PHE A 148 14.44 -3.39 3.51
CA PHE A 148 15.78 -3.06 3.99
C PHE A 148 15.72 -2.95 5.50
N GLU A 149 16.73 -3.49 6.17
CA GLU A 149 16.89 -3.42 7.61
C GLU A 149 18.25 -2.79 7.95
N SER A 150 18.27 -1.95 8.98
CA SER A 150 19.50 -1.54 9.65
C SER A 150 19.42 -1.87 11.13
N ASP A 151 20.44 -2.53 11.67
CA ASP A 151 20.67 -2.66 13.12
C ASP A 151 22.07 -2.14 13.46
N ALA A 152 22.10 -1.03 14.20
CA ALA A 152 23.31 -0.41 14.73
C ALA A 152 24.45 -0.26 13.70
N GLY A 153 24.14 0.26 12.52
CA GLY A 153 25.08 0.49 11.43
C GLY A 153 25.32 -0.71 10.51
N THR A 154 24.74 -1.88 10.81
CA THR A 154 24.76 -3.03 9.90
C THR A 154 23.49 -3.01 9.05
N VAL A 155 23.64 -2.83 7.74
CA VAL A 155 22.52 -2.86 6.79
C VAL A 155 22.41 -4.23 6.12
N GLY A 156 21.17 -4.62 5.83
CA GLY A 156 20.84 -5.83 5.08
C GLY A 156 19.52 -5.71 4.35
N VAL A 157 19.22 -6.73 3.56
CA VAL A 157 17.91 -6.93 2.92
C VAL A 157 17.29 -8.19 3.48
N THR A 158 15.99 -8.16 3.71
CA THR A 158 15.28 -9.25 4.39
C THR A 158 14.07 -9.69 3.59
N VAL A 159 13.90 -11.01 3.52
CA VAL A 159 12.66 -11.66 3.08
C VAL A 159 12.02 -12.33 4.29
N ARG A 160 10.81 -11.90 4.62
CA ARG A 160 9.96 -12.47 5.68
C ARG A 160 8.87 -13.35 5.07
N THR A 161 8.74 -14.57 5.59
CA THR A 161 7.72 -15.53 5.19
C THR A 161 6.98 -16.13 6.39
N ASN A 162 5.68 -16.40 6.23
CA ASN A 162 4.85 -17.12 7.22
C ASN A 162 4.21 -18.38 6.60
N ASP A 163 4.96 -19.10 5.77
CA ASP A 163 4.51 -20.34 5.13
C ASP A 163 4.32 -21.51 6.13
N THR A 164 5.05 -21.49 7.25
CA THR A 164 4.96 -22.49 8.32
C THR A 164 3.95 -22.17 9.42
N GLY A 165 3.28 -21.01 9.34
CA GLY A 165 2.38 -20.51 10.40
C GLY A 165 3.10 -19.78 11.54
N SER A 166 4.43 -19.63 11.47
CA SER A 166 5.18 -18.63 12.22
C SER A 166 6.03 -17.78 11.25
N PRO A 167 6.09 -16.45 11.43
CA PRO A 167 6.96 -15.60 10.63
C PRO A 167 8.44 -15.98 10.81
N ALA A 168 9.18 -16.00 9.72
CA ALA A 168 10.62 -16.27 9.68
C ALA A 168 11.32 -15.28 8.73
N ASP A 169 12.40 -14.68 9.22
CA ASP A 169 13.19 -13.68 8.49
C ASP A 169 14.47 -14.31 7.94
N THR A 170 14.71 -14.10 6.64
CA THR A 170 15.99 -14.38 6.00
C THR A 170 16.67 -13.06 5.66
N THR A 171 17.57 -12.62 6.53
CA THR A 171 18.34 -11.37 6.35
C THR A 171 19.68 -11.65 5.68
N ILE A 172 19.96 -10.94 4.58
CA ILE A 172 21.23 -10.96 3.88
C ILE A 172 21.95 -9.65 4.18
N ALA A 173 23.05 -9.76 4.94
CA ALA A 173 23.90 -8.61 5.27
C ALA A 173 24.54 -8.01 4.02
N GLN A 174 24.84 -6.70 4.06
CA GLN A 174 25.46 -5.95 2.96
C GLN A 174 26.68 -6.64 2.34
N ALA A 175 27.58 -7.16 3.17
CA ALA A 175 28.79 -7.86 2.71
C ALA A 175 28.52 -9.17 1.95
N SER A 176 27.27 -9.65 1.94
CA SER A 176 26.82 -10.86 1.21
C SER A 176 25.84 -10.53 0.08
N TRP A 177 25.67 -9.26 -0.26
CA TRP A 177 24.94 -8.86 -1.45
C TRP A 177 25.64 -9.40 -2.71
N ASN A 178 24.84 -9.90 -3.65
CA ASN A 178 25.33 -10.74 -4.76
C ASN A 178 25.35 -10.02 -6.11
N LEU A 179 24.93 -8.75 -6.16
CA LEU A 179 25.02 -7.90 -7.35
C LEU A 179 25.96 -6.73 -7.12
N ASP A 180 25.80 -6.05 -5.98
CA ASP A 180 26.63 -4.90 -5.61
C ASP A 180 26.61 -4.71 -4.08
N THR A 181 27.76 -4.81 -3.42
CA THR A 181 27.86 -4.62 -1.95
C THR A 181 27.76 -3.15 -1.53
N MET A 182 27.95 -2.18 -2.44
CA MET A 182 27.84 -0.74 -2.17
C MET A 182 28.68 -0.27 -0.95
N ASP A 183 29.87 -0.85 -0.76
CA ASP A 183 30.79 -0.55 0.35
C ASP A 183 31.82 0.56 0.02
N GLY A 184 31.83 1.03 -1.23
CA GLY A 184 32.79 2.01 -1.76
C GLY A 184 34.05 1.42 -2.40
N ASP A 185 34.30 0.12 -2.24
CA ASP A 185 35.43 -0.54 -2.87
C ASP A 185 35.07 -0.87 -4.33
N ALA A 186 35.73 -0.24 -5.30
CA ALA A 186 35.47 -0.51 -6.72
C ALA A 186 36.09 -1.85 -7.16
N ASP A 187 35.49 -2.96 -6.73
CA ASP A 187 35.96 -4.32 -6.95
C ASP A 187 34.90 -5.23 -7.60
N ALA A 188 35.13 -6.55 -7.61
CA ALA A 188 34.20 -7.50 -8.23
C ALA A 188 32.90 -7.70 -7.44
N ALA A 189 32.88 -7.40 -6.13
CA ALA A 189 31.71 -7.49 -5.27
C ALA A 189 30.90 -6.18 -5.26
N ASN A 190 31.55 -5.04 -5.50
CA ASN A 190 30.93 -3.72 -5.70
C ASN A 190 31.33 -3.13 -7.08
N PRO A 191 30.74 -3.66 -8.16
CA PRO A 191 31.05 -3.21 -9.52
C PRO A 191 30.66 -1.75 -9.80
N SER A 192 29.72 -1.16 -9.03
CA SER A 192 29.40 0.27 -9.16
C SER A 192 30.47 1.18 -8.55
N GLY A 193 31.24 0.68 -7.57
CA GLY A 193 32.17 1.47 -6.76
C GLY A 193 31.48 2.53 -5.89
N LEU A 194 30.16 2.42 -5.69
CA LEU A 194 29.39 3.37 -4.90
C LEU A 194 29.38 2.96 -3.42
N THR A 195 29.06 3.92 -2.56
CA THR A 195 28.84 3.68 -1.13
C THR A 195 27.39 3.97 -0.77
N LEU A 196 26.71 3.01 -0.15
CA LEU A 196 25.41 3.24 0.46
C LEU A 196 25.58 3.87 1.85
N ASP A 197 25.28 5.16 1.94
CA ASP A 197 25.21 5.87 3.22
C ASP A 197 23.76 5.87 3.74
N ILE A 198 23.49 4.99 4.70
CA ILE A 198 22.17 4.80 5.34
C ILE A 198 21.75 5.96 6.26
N GLY A 199 22.68 6.87 6.58
CA GLY A 199 22.40 8.12 7.29
C GLY A 199 21.92 9.25 6.39
N LYS A 200 21.87 9.01 5.07
CA LYS A 200 21.36 9.94 4.06
C LYS A 200 20.06 9.44 3.45
N ALA A 201 19.33 10.37 2.82
CA ALA A 201 18.10 10.03 2.12
C ALA A 201 18.41 9.20 0.88
N GLN A 202 17.70 8.09 0.71
CA GLN A 202 17.80 7.20 -0.45
C GLN A 202 16.40 6.87 -0.94
N VAL A 203 16.28 6.61 -2.25
CA VAL A 203 15.11 5.92 -2.80
C VAL A 203 15.43 4.44 -2.83
N PHE A 204 14.79 3.69 -1.95
CA PHE A 204 14.88 2.24 -1.91
C PHE A 204 13.92 1.63 -2.92
N VAL A 205 14.43 0.65 -3.66
CA VAL A 205 13.74 0.02 -4.76
C VAL A 205 13.54 -1.45 -4.43
N PHE A 206 12.30 -1.91 -4.63
CA PHE A 206 11.97 -3.32 -4.63
C PHE A 206 11.29 -3.61 -5.96
N ASP A 207 11.76 -4.64 -6.66
CA ASP A 207 10.95 -5.26 -7.68
C ASP A 207 10.83 -6.75 -7.43
N TYR A 208 9.67 -7.30 -7.77
CA TYR A 208 9.46 -8.72 -7.65
C TYR A 208 8.40 -9.20 -8.62
N GLN A 209 8.55 -10.47 -8.97
CA GLN A 209 7.45 -11.30 -9.43
C GLN A 209 7.11 -12.26 -8.31
N TRP A 210 5.81 -12.43 -8.04
CA TRP A 210 5.38 -13.51 -7.17
C TRP A 210 5.20 -14.76 -8.01
N LEU A 211 4.07 -14.98 -8.70
CA LEU A 211 3.79 -16.27 -9.38
C LEU A 211 4.14 -17.49 -8.48
N ALA A 212 4.14 -17.29 -7.15
CA ALA A 212 4.69 -18.17 -6.14
C ALA A 212 6.18 -18.61 -6.30
N ALA A 213 7.00 -17.98 -7.14
CA ALA A 213 8.41 -18.30 -7.38
C ALA A 213 9.19 -17.10 -7.99
N GLY A 214 10.24 -17.36 -8.76
CA GLY A 214 10.91 -16.33 -9.54
C GLY A 214 12.00 -15.60 -8.77
N ARG A 215 12.05 -14.27 -8.92
CA ARG A 215 13.08 -13.43 -8.32
C ARG A 215 12.48 -12.21 -7.62
N ILE A 216 13.23 -11.76 -6.63
CA ILE A 216 13.05 -10.48 -5.94
C ILE A 216 14.36 -9.72 -6.08
N ARG A 217 14.31 -8.44 -6.42
CA ARG A 217 15.48 -7.58 -6.45
C ARG A 217 15.32 -6.41 -5.50
N PHE A 218 16.38 -6.15 -4.77
CA PHE A 218 16.55 -5.00 -3.90
C PHE A 218 17.51 -4.04 -4.56
N GLY A 219 17.21 -2.76 -4.54
CA GLY A 219 18.06 -1.74 -5.13
C GLY A 219 17.94 -0.40 -4.44
N VAL A 220 18.80 0.51 -4.85
CA VAL A 220 18.80 1.91 -4.44
C VAL A 220 18.97 2.79 -5.67
N GLU A 221 18.28 3.93 -5.71
CA GLU A 221 18.49 4.91 -6.76
C GLU A 221 19.58 5.91 -6.33
N ILE A 222 20.68 5.95 -7.07
CA ILE A 222 21.76 6.93 -6.87
C ILE A 222 22.06 7.61 -8.21
N ALA A 223 22.08 8.94 -8.20
CA ALA A 223 22.34 9.77 -9.37
C ALA A 223 21.41 9.50 -10.58
N GLY A 224 20.13 9.18 -10.32
CA GLY A 224 19.12 8.94 -11.35
C GLY A 224 19.20 7.56 -11.99
N VAL A 225 19.91 6.61 -11.37
CA VAL A 225 20.03 5.23 -11.84
C VAL A 225 19.75 4.27 -10.69
N ILE A 226 18.92 3.27 -10.96
CA ILE A 226 18.66 2.17 -10.04
C ILE A 226 19.86 1.22 -10.09
N VAL A 227 20.52 1.05 -8.95
CA VAL A 227 21.56 0.04 -8.73
C VAL A 227 20.94 -1.08 -7.89
N TYR A 228 20.75 -2.25 -8.50
CA TYR A 228 20.30 -3.43 -7.77
C TYR A 228 21.47 -4.01 -6.99
N VAL A 229 21.28 -4.20 -5.70
CA VAL A 229 22.32 -4.64 -4.75
C VAL A 229 22.25 -6.13 -4.49
N HIS A 230 21.03 -6.68 -4.41
CA HIS A 230 20.82 -8.11 -4.14
C HIS A 230 19.64 -8.66 -4.94
N GLU A 231 19.81 -9.85 -5.50
CA GLU A 231 18.73 -10.66 -6.06
C GLU A 231 18.53 -11.92 -5.21
N HIS A 232 17.32 -12.08 -4.70
CA HIS A 232 16.87 -13.33 -4.08
C HIS A 232 16.11 -14.14 -5.14
N ASN A 233 16.75 -15.20 -5.65
CA ASN A 233 16.18 -16.07 -6.67
C ASN A 233 15.66 -17.37 -6.05
N ILE A 234 14.37 -17.63 -6.27
CA ILE A 234 13.63 -18.78 -5.74
C ILE A 234 13.50 -19.86 -6.82
N ALA A 235 13.60 -19.48 -8.10
CA ALA A 235 13.48 -20.41 -9.22
C ALA A 235 14.58 -21.49 -9.17
N ASN A 236 14.17 -22.76 -9.26
CA ASN A 236 15.05 -23.92 -9.09
C ASN A 236 15.78 -24.00 -7.73
N GLY A 237 15.40 -23.17 -6.75
CA GLY A 237 16.00 -23.13 -5.42
C GLY A 237 15.07 -23.57 -4.29
N ALA A 238 13.75 -23.35 -4.44
CA ALA A 238 12.74 -23.73 -3.45
C ALA A 238 11.56 -24.50 -4.06
N ILE A 239 10.86 -25.24 -3.20
CA ILE A 239 9.62 -25.98 -3.52
C ILE A 239 8.35 -25.30 -2.99
N VAL A 240 8.50 -24.22 -2.24
CA VAL A 240 7.42 -23.42 -1.63
C VAL A 240 7.51 -21.96 -2.09
N PRO A 241 6.39 -21.22 -2.07
CA PRO A 241 6.41 -19.79 -2.33
C PRO A 241 7.28 -19.04 -1.32
N TRP A 242 7.87 -17.92 -1.74
CA TRP A 242 8.71 -17.08 -0.88
C TRP A 242 7.92 -16.26 0.14
N VAL A 243 6.61 -16.14 -0.04
CA VAL A 243 5.69 -15.42 0.84
C VAL A 243 4.27 -15.96 0.65
N SER A 244 3.46 -15.99 1.72
CA SER A 244 2.10 -16.52 1.66
C SER A 244 1.11 -15.57 0.98
N THR A 245 1.41 -14.27 0.93
CA THR A 245 0.69 -13.27 0.14
C THR A 245 1.66 -12.23 -0.44
N PRO A 246 1.56 -11.89 -1.74
CA PRO A 246 2.30 -10.77 -2.32
C PRO A 246 1.60 -9.42 -2.09
N ASN A 247 0.34 -9.44 -1.65
CA ASN A 247 -0.45 -8.24 -1.44
C ASN A 247 -0.13 -7.67 -0.05
N LEU A 248 0.87 -6.79 -0.01
CA LEU A 248 1.45 -6.28 1.22
C LEU A 248 1.21 -4.76 1.34
N PRO A 249 1.13 -4.23 2.58
CA PRO A 249 1.14 -2.80 2.79
C PRO A 249 2.57 -2.26 2.69
N LEU A 250 2.73 -0.95 2.51
CA LEU A 250 4.01 -0.30 2.68
C LEU A 250 4.20 0.05 4.16
N ARG A 251 5.41 -0.13 4.68
CA ARG A 251 5.68 0.04 6.10
C ARG A 251 7.05 0.66 6.38
N TYR A 252 7.08 1.57 7.34
CA TYR A 252 8.26 2.07 8.03
C TYR A 252 8.17 1.63 9.50
N GLN A 253 9.24 1.08 10.06
CA GLN A 253 9.21 0.56 11.43
C GLN A 253 10.55 0.81 12.13
N ILE A 254 10.49 1.22 13.39
CA ILE A 254 11.63 1.29 14.30
C ILE A 254 11.34 0.42 15.52
N ILE A 255 12.28 -0.45 15.86
CA ILE A 255 12.26 -1.30 17.05
C ILE A 255 13.52 -1.00 17.85
N THR A 256 13.35 -0.76 19.14
CA THR A 256 14.46 -0.59 20.06
C THR A 256 14.35 -1.56 21.22
N THR A 257 15.51 -1.85 21.82
CA THR A 257 15.67 -2.64 23.04
C THR A 257 16.19 -1.75 24.17
N THR A 258 16.34 -2.30 25.37
CA THR A 258 17.00 -1.60 26.48
C THR A 258 18.48 -1.35 26.23
N SER A 259 19.09 -2.06 25.28
CA SER A 259 20.49 -1.88 24.89
C SER A 259 20.69 -0.74 23.90
N SER A 260 19.64 -0.30 23.21
CA SER A 260 19.72 0.72 22.17
C SER A 260 20.11 2.09 22.73
N GLY A 261 20.82 2.87 21.91
CA GLY A 261 20.96 4.30 22.12
C GLY A 261 19.69 5.05 21.71
N VAL A 262 19.80 6.38 21.59
CA VAL A 262 18.80 7.15 20.84
C VAL A 262 18.90 6.73 19.38
N CYS A 263 17.75 6.41 18.80
CA CYS A 263 17.65 5.99 17.42
C CYS A 263 16.60 6.78 16.69
N SER A 264 16.85 7.11 15.43
CA SER A 264 15.83 7.70 14.59
C SER A 264 15.89 7.22 13.15
N MET A 265 14.75 7.30 12.49
CA MET A 265 14.57 7.08 11.06
C MET A 265 13.67 8.18 10.49
N ARG A 266 13.70 8.35 9.16
CA ARG A 266 12.88 9.32 8.44
C ARG A 266 12.02 8.63 7.37
N CYS A 267 10.72 8.92 7.40
CA CYS A 267 9.72 8.51 6.42
C CYS A 267 9.41 9.70 5.49
N ILE A 268 9.41 9.51 4.16
CA ILE A 268 9.30 10.64 3.21
C ILE A 268 8.16 10.45 2.21
N CYS A 269 8.33 9.54 1.25
CA CYS A 269 7.37 9.30 0.19
C CYS A 269 7.46 7.86 -0.29
N ALA A 270 6.40 7.38 -0.94
CA ALA A 270 6.40 6.05 -1.52
C ALA A 270 5.49 5.94 -2.74
N ALA A 271 5.79 4.99 -3.62
CA ALA A 271 4.99 4.64 -4.78
C ALA A 271 4.97 3.12 -5.00
N VAL A 272 3.84 2.64 -5.53
CA VAL A 272 3.63 1.23 -5.92
C VAL A 272 3.16 1.23 -7.37
N ILE A 273 3.87 0.50 -8.23
CA ILE A 273 3.71 0.55 -9.69
C ILE A 273 3.62 -0.89 -10.23
N SER A 274 2.60 -1.17 -11.04
CA SER A 274 2.56 -2.40 -11.84
C SER A 274 3.19 -2.12 -13.20
N GLU A 275 4.26 -2.83 -13.56
CA GLU A 275 5.02 -2.51 -14.77
C GLU A 275 4.36 -3.02 -16.07
N GLY A 276 3.23 -3.74 -16.00
CA GLY A 276 2.52 -4.30 -17.17
C GLY A 276 1.06 -3.82 -17.30
N GLY A 277 0.77 -2.61 -16.85
CA GLY A 277 -0.57 -2.04 -16.72
C GLY A 277 -1.40 -2.71 -15.62
N VAL A 278 -2.70 -2.45 -15.57
CA VAL A 278 -3.62 -3.08 -14.60
C VAL A 278 -4.81 -3.68 -15.33
N ASN A 279 -5.15 -4.92 -14.98
CA ASN A 279 -6.38 -5.57 -15.45
C ASN A 279 -7.24 -5.90 -14.24
N GLU A 280 -8.28 -5.11 -14.00
CA GLU A 280 -9.21 -5.32 -12.89
C GLU A 280 -10.17 -6.47 -13.21
N ARG A 281 -9.66 -7.70 -13.11
CA ARG A 281 -10.42 -8.93 -13.33
C ARG A 281 -10.85 -9.49 -11.99
N GLY A 282 -12.15 -9.70 -11.84
CA GLY A 282 -12.74 -10.12 -10.58
C GLY A 282 -14.25 -10.27 -10.70
N PRO A 283 -14.89 -11.14 -9.89
CA PRO A 283 -16.34 -11.26 -9.88
C PRO A 283 -16.98 -9.94 -9.46
N ILE A 284 -17.98 -9.51 -10.23
CA ILE A 284 -18.88 -8.44 -9.82
C ILE A 284 -19.93 -9.04 -8.88
N ARG A 285 -20.16 -8.37 -7.76
CA ARG A 285 -21.11 -8.75 -6.72
C ARG A 285 -21.96 -7.54 -6.37
N TYR A 286 -23.13 -7.81 -5.79
CA TYR A 286 -23.99 -6.75 -5.27
C TYR A 286 -24.63 -7.18 -3.95
N ARG A 287 -25.03 -6.19 -3.16
CA ARG A 287 -25.86 -6.35 -1.98
C ARG A 287 -26.93 -5.27 -2.00
N SER A 288 -28.17 -5.65 -1.73
CA SER A 288 -29.28 -4.72 -1.52
C SER A 288 -29.89 -4.89 -0.14
N THR A 289 -30.77 -3.96 0.22
CA THR A 289 -31.65 -4.06 1.39
C THR A 289 -32.63 -5.23 1.31
N ALA A 290 -32.88 -5.79 0.12
CA ALA A 290 -33.72 -6.96 -0.12
C ALA A 290 -35.14 -6.88 0.50
N GLY A 291 -35.78 -5.71 0.45
CA GLY A 291 -37.11 -5.47 1.02
C GLY A 291 -37.09 -4.92 2.45
N ALA A 292 -35.92 -4.89 3.11
CA ALA A 292 -35.77 -4.31 4.45
C ALA A 292 -35.60 -2.78 4.32
N VAL A 293 -36.72 -2.07 4.33
CA VAL A 293 -36.76 -0.61 4.25
C VAL A 293 -36.03 0.03 5.44
N LEU A 294 -35.18 1.00 5.15
CA LEU A 294 -34.63 1.93 6.13
C LEU A 294 -35.57 3.14 6.23
N THR A 295 -36.15 3.36 7.40
CA THR A 295 -36.91 4.59 7.69
C THR A 295 -36.00 5.56 8.42
N THR A 296 -35.68 6.71 7.83
CA THR A 296 -34.98 7.79 8.56
C THR A 296 -35.94 8.46 9.55
N ASP A 297 -35.45 9.20 10.54
CA ASP A 297 -36.32 9.92 11.48
C ASP A 297 -35.87 11.35 11.82
N VAL A 298 -34.66 11.75 11.44
CA VAL A 298 -34.10 13.10 11.64
C VAL A 298 -33.64 13.70 10.31
N GLU A 299 -34.06 14.93 10.01
CA GLU A 299 -33.62 15.65 8.81
C GLU A 299 -32.14 16.04 8.91
N ASN A 300 -31.41 16.02 7.80
CA ASN A 300 -30.01 16.42 7.68
C ASN A 300 -29.00 15.53 8.43
N GLU A 301 -29.43 14.41 9.00
CA GLU A 301 -28.56 13.38 9.57
C GLU A 301 -28.29 12.26 8.57
N LEU A 302 -27.10 11.67 8.61
CA LEU A 302 -26.78 10.51 7.78
C LEU A 302 -27.23 9.24 8.47
N PHE A 303 -27.91 8.36 7.75
CA PHE A 303 -28.30 7.03 8.22
C PHE A 303 -27.58 5.99 7.38
N CYS A 304 -26.99 4.98 8.02
CA CYS A 304 -26.40 3.86 7.30
C CYS A 304 -27.50 3.05 6.60
N LEU A 305 -27.33 2.79 5.30
CA LEU A 305 -28.19 1.90 4.52
C LEU A 305 -27.55 0.51 4.37
N ILE A 306 -26.30 0.47 3.88
CA ILE A 306 -25.52 -0.76 3.72
C ILE A 306 -24.09 -0.47 4.14
N ALA A 307 -23.53 -1.30 5.03
CA ALA A 307 -22.13 -1.22 5.43
C ALA A 307 -21.34 -2.41 4.89
N LEU A 308 -20.11 -2.16 4.42
CA LEU A 308 -19.15 -3.12 3.92
C LEU A 308 -17.84 -3.02 4.71
N ARG A 309 -17.20 -4.17 4.95
CA ARG A 309 -15.81 -4.24 5.42
C ARG A 309 -15.16 -5.55 5.02
N LEU A 310 -13.84 -5.61 4.98
CA LEU A 310 -13.12 -6.87 4.70
C LEU A 310 -13.37 -7.92 5.81
N LYS A 311 -13.24 -9.20 5.49
CA LYS A 311 -13.08 -10.25 6.50
C LYS A 311 -11.70 -10.15 7.13
N ALA A 312 -11.58 -10.49 8.41
CA ALA A 312 -10.30 -10.48 9.12
C ALA A 312 -9.22 -11.37 8.47
N THR A 313 -9.64 -12.39 7.72
CA THR A 313 -8.76 -13.32 6.99
C THR A 313 -8.46 -12.91 5.55
N HIS A 314 -9.02 -11.79 5.07
CA HIS A 314 -8.92 -11.36 3.66
C HIS A 314 -8.42 -9.92 3.54
N LEU A 315 -7.47 -9.51 4.40
CA LEU A 315 -6.97 -8.14 4.44
C LEU A 315 -6.20 -7.73 3.16
N GLY A 316 -5.72 -8.70 2.38
CA GLY A 316 -5.03 -8.48 1.11
C GLY A 316 -5.95 -8.38 -0.11
N ALA A 317 -7.28 -8.45 0.06
CA ALA A 317 -8.23 -8.34 -1.04
C ALA A 317 -8.45 -6.88 -1.45
N HIS A 318 -8.56 -6.62 -2.75
CA HIS A 318 -8.80 -5.28 -3.27
C HIS A 318 -10.25 -5.14 -3.75
N ILE A 319 -10.98 -4.18 -3.18
CA ILE A 319 -12.41 -3.99 -3.43
C ILE A 319 -12.62 -2.66 -4.15
N ARG A 320 -13.28 -2.71 -5.29
CA ARG A 320 -13.65 -1.53 -6.07
C ARG A 320 -15.16 -1.41 -6.15
N VAL A 321 -15.74 -0.32 -5.68
CA VAL A 321 -17.17 -0.07 -5.88
C VAL A 321 -17.41 0.34 -7.33
N VAL A 322 -18.45 -0.25 -7.93
CA VAL A 322 -18.78 -0.08 -9.35
C VAL A 322 -20.03 0.79 -9.50
N ASP A 323 -21.04 0.54 -8.68
CA ASP A 323 -22.35 1.17 -8.82
C ASP A 323 -23.09 1.22 -7.48
N VAL A 324 -23.94 2.23 -7.33
CA VAL A 324 -24.85 2.44 -6.20
C VAL A 324 -26.22 2.83 -6.76
N GLN A 325 -27.25 2.15 -6.29
CA GLN A 325 -28.64 2.42 -6.70
C GLN A 325 -29.51 2.60 -5.46
N LEU A 326 -30.39 3.60 -5.47
CA LEU A 326 -31.32 3.88 -4.38
C LEU A 326 -32.73 4.10 -4.92
N GLN A 327 -33.71 3.87 -4.06
CA GLN A 327 -35.11 4.21 -4.28
C GLN A 327 -35.72 4.79 -3.01
N ILE A 328 -36.55 5.82 -3.18
CA ILE A 328 -37.40 6.39 -2.13
C ILE A 328 -38.81 5.82 -2.35
N GLN A 329 -39.43 5.30 -1.29
CA GLN A 329 -40.79 4.74 -1.37
C GLN A 329 -41.90 5.80 -1.16
N SER A 330 -41.54 6.94 -0.59
CA SER A 330 -42.43 8.09 -0.38
C SER A 330 -42.48 9.02 -1.62
N VAL A 331 -43.52 9.85 -1.72
CA VAL A 331 -43.74 10.76 -2.86
C VAL A 331 -43.39 12.20 -2.51
N SER A 332 -42.90 12.97 -3.49
CA SER A 332 -42.57 14.39 -3.31
C SER A 332 -41.49 14.67 -2.26
N GLU A 333 -40.51 13.78 -2.21
CA GLU A 333 -39.42 13.75 -1.23
C GLU A 333 -38.06 13.86 -1.92
N THR A 334 -37.09 14.42 -1.22
CA THR A 334 -35.71 14.59 -1.68
C THR A 334 -34.74 13.96 -0.69
N LEU A 335 -33.70 13.32 -1.23
CA LEU A 335 -32.71 12.58 -0.46
C LEU A 335 -31.34 12.84 -1.05
N GLU A 336 -30.33 12.93 -0.18
CA GLU A 336 -28.93 12.84 -0.58
C GLU A 336 -28.42 11.44 -0.20
N TRP A 337 -27.71 10.77 -1.12
CA TRP A 337 -26.95 9.57 -0.79
C TRP A 337 -25.47 9.92 -0.72
N VAL A 338 -24.77 9.29 0.21
CA VAL A 338 -23.35 9.54 0.48
C VAL A 338 -22.66 8.21 0.72
N LEU A 339 -21.49 8.02 0.11
CA LEU A 339 -20.58 6.92 0.40
C LEU A 339 -19.55 7.43 1.41
N VAL A 340 -19.53 6.84 2.61
CA VAL A 340 -18.64 7.24 3.70
C VAL A 340 -17.61 6.14 3.94
N HIS A 341 -16.32 6.50 3.91
CA HIS A 341 -15.20 5.61 4.21
C HIS A 341 -14.66 5.91 5.61
N GLY A 342 -14.46 4.86 6.41
CA GLY A 342 -13.93 4.96 7.75
C GLY A 342 -12.60 4.22 7.87
N THR A 343 -11.63 4.84 8.52
CA THR A 343 -10.36 4.22 8.92
C THR A 343 -10.22 4.23 10.45
N LYS A 344 -9.15 3.64 10.99
CA LYS A 344 -8.85 3.75 12.43
C LYS A 344 -8.69 5.21 12.89
N ASN A 345 -8.13 6.07 12.03
CA ASN A 345 -7.82 7.47 12.34
C ASN A 345 -8.99 8.42 12.07
N ASP A 346 -9.93 8.00 11.23
CA ASP A 346 -11.16 8.72 10.90
C ASP A 346 -12.32 7.72 10.86
N ALA A 347 -12.74 7.29 12.06
CA ALA A 347 -13.71 6.21 12.22
C ALA A 347 -15.14 6.71 12.01
N ILE A 348 -15.97 5.87 11.38
CA ILE A 348 -17.41 6.10 11.33
C ILE A 348 -18.00 5.71 12.68
N THR A 349 -18.61 6.68 13.36
CA THR A 349 -19.41 6.43 14.56
C THR A 349 -20.82 6.11 14.12
N VAL A 350 -21.37 4.99 14.59
CA VAL A 350 -22.72 4.54 14.26
C VAL A 350 -23.56 4.47 15.54
N GLY A 351 -24.74 5.08 15.52
CA GLY A 351 -25.77 4.90 16.53
C GLY A 351 -26.23 3.44 16.62
N GLY A 352 -26.56 2.98 17.82
CA GLY A 352 -26.95 1.59 18.05
C GLY A 352 -25.83 0.59 17.70
N SER A 353 -26.16 -0.48 16.98
CA SER A 353 -25.19 -1.51 16.57
C SER A 353 -25.48 -2.03 15.16
N LEU A 354 -24.43 -2.17 14.33
CA LEU A 354 -24.49 -2.89 13.06
C LEU A 354 -24.11 -4.35 13.25
N THR A 355 -24.90 -5.26 12.67
CA THR A 355 -24.60 -6.70 12.69
C THR A 355 -23.98 -7.12 11.36
N TYR A 356 -22.66 -7.21 11.32
CA TYR A 356 -21.94 -7.70 10.15
C TYR A 356 -22.05 -9.22 10.00
N ALA A 357 -22.34 -9.67 8.78
CA ALA A 357 -22.35 -11.08 8.41
C ALA A 357 -21.37 -11.35 7.26
N ASP A 358 -20.73 -12.51 7.29
CA ASP A 358 -19.86 -12.98 6.21
C ASP A 358 -20.66 -13.22 4.93
N LEU A 359 -20.18 -12.64 3.82
CA LEU A 359 -20.73 -12.99 2.52
C LEU A 359 -20.05 -14.27 1.98
N ALA A 360 -20.85 -15.23 1.52
CA ALA A 360 -20.34 -16.50 1.01
C ALA A 360 -19.47 -16.29 -0.24
N ASN A 361 -18.34 -17.01 -0.31
CA ASN A 361 -17.35 -16.96 -1.39
C ASN A 361 -16.78 -15.55 -1.66
N SER A 362 -16.87 -14.61 -0.71
CA SER A 362 -16.44 -13.21 -0.85
C SER A 362 -15.41 -12.84 0.21
N ALA A 363 -14.60 -11.81 -0.07
CA ALA A 363 -13.68 -11.21 0.89
C ALA A 363 -14.37 -10.29 1.91
N LEU A 364 -15.67 -10.01 1.77
CA LEU A 364 -16.39 -9.00 2.55
C LEU A 364 -17.33 -9.58 3.61
N GLN A 365 -17.53 -8.76 4.63
CA GLN A 365 -18.69 -8.79 5.51
C GLN A 365 -19.62 -7.62 5.16
N THR A 366 -20.92 -7.83 5.30
CA THR A 366 -21.93 -6.80 5.05
C THR A 366 -22.87 -6.65 6.24
N ALA A 367 -23.35 -5.45 6.50
CA ALA A 367 -24.46 -5.18 7.42
C ALA A 367 -25.53 -4.33 6.72
N LEU A 368 -26.78 -4.49 7.13
CA LEU A 368 -27.87 -3.58 6.77
C LEU A 368 -28.07 -2.63 7.94
N GLY A 369 -28.28 -1.35 7.64
CA GLY A 369 -28.64 -0.38 8.65
C GLY A 369 -30.13 -0.40 8.97
N ALA A 370 -30.48 0.36 10.01
CA ALA A 370 -31.82 0.57 10.51
C ALA A 370 -31.94 2.03 11.00
N THR A 371 -33.15 2.48 11.35
CA THR A 371 -33.42 3.84 11.83
C THR A 371 -32.48 4.30 12.94
N ALA A 372 -32.12 3.39 13.86
CA ALA A 372 -31.21 3.70 14.97
C ALA A 372 -29.73 3.82 14.58
N ASN A 373 -29.37 3.64 13.30
CA ASN A 373 -28.00 3.68 12.80
C ASN A 373 -27.73 5.01 12.09
N ASP A 374 -27.94 6.12 12.79
CA ASP A 374 -27.36 7.41 12.43
C ASP A 374 -25.83 7.31 12.44
N ILE A 375 -25.16 8.01 11.52
CA ILE A 375 -23.71 7.98 11.38
C ILE A 375 -23.09 9.37 11.40
N SER A 376 -21.89 9.46 11.97
CA SER A 376 -21.05 10.65 11.98
C SER A 376 -19.58 10.27 11.89
N GLY A 377 -18.71 11.22 11.53
CA GLY A 377 -17.30 10.96 11.26
C GLY A 377 -17.06 10.21 9.96
N GLY A 378 -15.81 9.80 9.73
CA GLY A 378 -15.41 9.23 8.45
C GLY A 378 -15.33 10.29 7.34
N THR A 379 -14.83 9.86 6.20
CA THR A 379 -14.62 10.69 5.02
C THR A 379 -15.68 10.37 3.97
N GLU A 380 -16.42 11.40 3.54
CA GLU A 380 -17.35 11.30 2.41
C GLU A 380 -16.56 11.19 1.09
N VAL A 381 -16.68 10.07 0.38
CA VAL A 381 -15.88 9.74 -0.82
C VAL A 381 -16.68 9.72 -2.12
N GLY A 382 -17.99 9.91 -2.03
CA GLY A 382 -18.90 10.01 -3.17
C GLY A 382 -20.31 10.35 -2.70
N GLY A 383 -21.13 10.90 -3.57
CA GLY A 383 -22.51 11.23 -3.22
C GLY A 383 -23.32 11.75 -4.41
N GLY A 384 -24.60 11.92 -4.18
CA GLY A 384 -25.54 12.44 -5.16
C GLY A 384 -26.92 12.69 -4.57
N PHE A 385 -27.81 13.23 -5.38
CA PHE A 385 -29.19 13.55 -4.98
C PHE A 385 -30.18 12.67 -5.72
N LEU A 386 -31.26 12.33 -5.03
CA LEU A 386 -32.43 11.64 -5.55
C LEU A 386 -33.68 12.40 -5.13
N GLU A 387 -34.62 12.56 -6.06
CA GLU A 387 -35.89 13.24 -5.82
C GLU A 387 -37.03 12.42 -6.42
N THR A 388 -38.19 12.41 -5.75
CA THR A 388 -39.41 11.80 -6.28
C THR A 388 -40.37 12.86 -6.81
N GLY A 389 -40.86 12.65 -8.04
CA GLY A 389 -41.91 13.49 -8.63
C GLY A 389 -43.32 13.17 -8.13
N ASN A 390 -44.33 13.90 -8.62
CA ASN A 390 -45.73 13.73 -8.20
C ASN A 390 -46.29 12.31 -8.46
N ASN A 391 -47.04 11.82 -7.46
CA ASN A 391 -47.93 10.65 -7.41
C ASN A 391 -47.45 9.35 -8.10
N ALA A 392 -47.02 8.41 -7.24
CA ALA A 392 -46.97 6.96 -7.46
C ALA A 392 -45.81 6.38 -8.28
N GLN A 393 -44.69 7.08 -8.41
CA GLN A 393 -43.47 6.47 -8.96
C GLN A 393 -42.31 6.65 -7.99
N GLY A 394 -41.82 5.54 -7.43
CA GLY A 394 -40.52 5.52 -6.79
C GLY A 394 -39.48 5.98 -7.81
N ALA A 395 -38.71 7.00 -7.47
CA ALA A 395 -37.61 7.46 -8.29
C ALA A 395 -36.39 6.62 -7.94
N ALA A 396 -35.68 6.16 -8.97
CA ALA A 396 -34.40 5.50 -8.82
C ALA A 396 -33.31 6.37 -9.45
N SER A 397 -32.20 6.56 -8.72
CA SER A 397 -31.00 7.17 -9.28
C SER A 397 -29.97 6.09 -9.61
N ASP A 398 -29.36 6.21 -10.78
CA ASP A 398 -28.14 5.51 -11.16
C ASP A 398 -26.95 6.44 -10.85
N GLY A 399 -26.21 6.11 -9.79
CA GLY A 399 -25.06 6.88 -9.34
C GLY A 399 -23.78 6.24 -9.82
N GLY A 400 -23.34 6.55 -11.05
CA GLY A 400 -22.01 6.16 -11.52
C GLY A 400 -20.93 6.69 -10.57
N ILE A 401 -20.12 5.80 -10.01
CA ILE A 401 -19.14 6.16 -8.98
C ILE A 401 -17.88 6.71 -9.63
N VAL A 402 -17.40 7.86 -9.14
CA VAL A 402 -16.06 8.37 -9.46
C VAL A 402 -15.03 7.49 -8.76
N PRO A 403 -14.03 6.92 -9.47
CA PRO A 403 -12.99 6.12 -8.84
C PRO A 403 -12.31 6.92 -7.72
N SER A 404 -12.48 6.50 -6.47
CA SER A 404 -11.75 7.02 -5.32
C SER A 404 -10.51 6.16 -5.08
N THR A 405 -9.41 6.79 -4.69
CA THR A 405 -8.19 6.10 -4.26
C THR A 405 -8.33 5.48 -2.86
N LEU A 406 -9.37 5.85 -2.12
CA LEU A 406 -9.65 5.29 -0.80
C LEU A 406 -10.35 3.93 -0.93
N THR A 407 -9.58 2.88 -0.67
CA THR A 407 -10.03 1.48 -0.74
C THR A 407 -10.14 0.88 0.67
N LEU A 408 -10.82 -0.27 0.78
CA LEU A 408 -10.86 -0.99 2.04
C LEU A 408 -9.49 -1.57 2.38
N GLY A 409 -9.09 -1.49 3.64
CA GLY A 409 -7.82 -1.97 4.14
C GLY A 409 -7.87 -2.33 5.63
N ALA A 410 -6.71 -2.37 6.26
CA ALA A 410 -6.62 -2.56 7.71
C ALA A 410 -5.40 -1.87 8.32
N ALA A 411 -5.61 -1.36 9.53
CA ALA A 411 -4.65 -0.76 10.44
C ALA A 411 -3.55 -1.74 10.89
N ILE A 412 -2.56 -1.23 11.62
CA ILE A 412 -1.45 -2.00 12.20
C ILE A 412 -1.96 -3.04 13.20
N ASP A 413 -2.95 -2.67 14.02
CA ASP A 413 -3.62 -3.55 15.00
C ASP A 413 -4.67 -4.50 14.39
N GLY A 414 -4.86 -4.47 13.08
CA GLY A 414 -5.85 -5.28 12.37
C GLY A 414 -7.27 -4.69 12.35
N THR A 415 -7.48 -3.47 12.89
CA THR A 415 -8.74 -2.73 12.72
C THR A 415 -9.00 -2.50 11.23
N ARG A 416 -10.14 -2.97 10.74
CA ARG A 416 -10.48 -2.95 9.31
C ARG A 416 -11.18 -1.65 8.97
N SER A 417 -10.85 -1.07 7.82
CA SER A 417 -11.61 0.03 7.26
C SER A 417 -13.04 -0.40 6.95
N GLU A 418 -13.97 0.54 7.00
CA GLU A 418 -15.38 0.34 6.72
C GLU A 418 -15.82 1.28 5.59
N LEU A 419 -16.79 0.85 4.79
CA LEU A 419 -17.38 1.66 3.74
C LEU A 419 -18.90 1.55 3.86
N MET A 420 -19.58 2.67 4.04
CA MET A 420 -21.01 2.72 4.27
C MET A 420 -21.68 3.52 3.17
N LEU A 421 -22.64 2.90 2.49
CA LEU A 421 -23.65 3.64 1.75
C LEU A 421 -24.63 4.19 2.77
N ALA A 422 -24.76 5.51 2.81
CA ALA A 422 -25.59 6.24 3.75
C ALA A 422 -26.53 7.19 3.01
N VAL A 423 -27.58 7.61 3.71
CA VAL A 423 -28.63 8.47 3.16
C VAL A 423 -28.94 9.60 4.14
N ARG A 424 -29.19 10.79 3.60
CA ARG A 424 -29.49 12.00 4.36
C ARG A 424 -30.83 12.58 3.85
N PRO A 425 -31.92 12.48 4.64
CA PRO A 425 -33.19 13.11 4.30
C PRO A 425 -33.04 14.64 4.35
N ASN A 426 -33.61 15.32 3.36
CA ASN A 426 -33.54 16.77 3.22
C ASN A 426 -34.88 17.32 2.66
N GLY A 427 -34.97 18.64 2.48
CA GLY A 427 -36.17 19.24 1.89
C GLY A 427 -37.34 19.41 2.85
N GLY A 428 -37.07 19.44 4.16
CA GLY A 428 -38.07 19.64 5.22
C GLY A 428 -38.77 18.37 5.69
N VAL A 429 -38.25 17.19 5.33
CA VAL A 429 -38.77 15.88 5.76
C VAL A 429 -37.70 15.10 6.50
N SER A 430 -38.09 14.46 7.60
CA SER A 430 -37.19 13.63 8.40
C SER A 430 -37.47 12.14 8.27
N ALA A 431 -38.71 11.76 7.96
CA ALA A 431 -39.16 10.38 7.87
C ALA A 431 -39.28 9.92 6.42
N MET A 432 -38.25 9.22 5.94
CA MET A 432 -38.18 8.72 4.58
C MET A 432 -37.93 7.22 4.57
N ASP A 433 -38.75 6.49 3.80
CA ASP A 433 -38.56 5.08 3.53
C ASP A 433 -37.66 4.89 2.32
N VAL A 434 -36.46 4.35 2.56
CA VAL A 434 -35.41 4.22 1.56
C VAL A 434 -34.96 2.77 1.43
N GLU A 435 -34.70 2.36 0.21
CA GLU A 435 -34.02 1.13 -0.11
C GLU A 435 -32.90 1.38 -1.11
N GLY A 436 -31.97 0.44 -1.21
CA GLY A 436 -30.87 0.59 -2.15
C GLY A 436 -29.97 -0.62 -2.24
N SER A 437 -28.95 -0.47 -3.05
CA SER A 437 -27.95 -1.49 -3.32
C SER A 437 -26.60 -0.88 -3.62
N ILE A 438 -25.56 -1.66 -3.33
CA ILE A 438 -24.17 -1.38 -3.68
C ILE A 438 -23.62 -2.56 -4.47
N THR A 439 -22.98 -2.25 -5.58
CA THR A 439 -22.32 -3.22 -6.48
C THR A 439 -20.83 -2.96 -6.44
N TRP A 440 -20.04 -4.01 -6.27
CA TRP A 440 -18.59 -3.93 -6.21
C TRP A 440 -17.94 -5.06 -7.00
N GLN A 441 -16.67 -4.88 -7.32
CA GLN A 441 -15.81 -5.87 -7.92
C GLN A 441 -14.74 -6.29 -6.91
N GLU A 442 -14.55 -7.60 -6.76
CA GLU A 442 -13.51 -8.17 -5.90
C GLU A 442 -12.31 -8.57 -6.74
N ILE A 443 -11.18 -7.91 -6.53
CA ILE A 443 -9.92 -8.18 -7.22
C ILE A 443 -9.04 -8.91 -6.21
N ASN A 444 -8.79 -10.19 -6.48
CA ASN A 444 -8.00 -11.09 -5.63
C ASN A 444 -6.73 -11.54 -6.34
#